data_AF-A0A161YB21-F1
#
_entry.id   AF-A0A161YB21-F1
#
_cell.length_a   1.000
_cell.length_b   1.000
_cell.length_c   1.000
_cell.angle_alpha   90.00
_cell.angle_beta   90.00
_cell.angle_gamma   90.00
#
_symmetry.space_group_name_H-M   'P 1'
#
loop_
_entity.id
_entity.type
_entity.pdbx_description
1 polymer ?
#
loop_
_entity_poly.entity_id
_entity_poly.type
_entity_poly.pdbx_seq_one_letter_code
_entity_poly.pdbx_strand_id
1 'polypeptide(L)'
;MILNSNPYQVTNAASQYQQTQAVSNKESTQASTQTDKTEQSSNEPQRKLAWEGFREKVESDPSFAAEIAEAVTFIPNKMMINLNEAPPLNDVEAFTKWASKSDEFDKEAAVVTEQRIEIYNKMKNEGATDAEIFNRIMDFNRALPLDYQVKAGMLAVDTHA
;
A
#
# COMPACT_ATOMS: atom_id res chain seq x y z
N MET A 1 11.29 -50.20 -16.39
CA MET A 1 11.90 -48.92 -16.84
C MET A 1 11.82 -47.95 -15.68
N ILE A 2 12.97 -47.55 -15.15
CA ILE A 2 13.08 -46.54 -14.09
C ILE A 2 13.40 -45.22 -14.81
N LEU A 3 12.50 -44.23 -14.73
CA LEU A 3 12.77 -42.89 -15.24
C LEU A 3 13.39 -42.08 -14.11
N ASN A 4 14.69 -41.84 -14.27
CA ASN A 4 15.52 -40.98 -13.43
C ASN A 4 15.24 -39.53 -13.84
N SER A 5 14.58 -38.74 -12.99
CA SER A 5 14.41 -37.30 -13.19
C SER A 5 15.30 -36.56 -12.19
N ASN A 6 16.37 -35.98 -12.71
CA ASN A 6 17.37 -35.22 -11.97
C ASN A 6 16.92 -33.74 -11.87
N PRO A 7 16.68 -33.15 -10.68
CA PRO A 7 16.07 -31.82 -10.56
C PRO A 7 17.06 -30.63 -10.62
N TYR A 8 18.31 -30.85 -11.02
CA TYR A 8 19.32 -29.78 -11.05
C TYR A 8 19.45 -29.16 -12.44
N GLN A 9 18.56 -28.22 -12.78
CA GLN A 9 18.87 -27.15 -13.74
C GLN A 9 18.36 -25.81 -13.20
N VAL A 10 19.29 -25.09 -12.57
CA VAL A 10 19.15 -23.69 -12.18
C VAL A 10 19.51 -22.84 -13.40
N THR A 11 18.58 -22.04 -13.91
CA THR A 11 18.88 -21.00 -14.90
C THR A 11 19.36 -19.75 -14.17
N ASN A 12 20.60 -19.36 -14.45
CA ASN A 12 21.20 -18.11 -14.01
C ASN A 12 20.52 -16.92 -14.72
N ALA A 13 19.85 -16.06 -13.96
CA ALA A 13 19.50 -14.71 -14.39
C ALA A 13 20.29 -13.70 -13.53
N ALA A 14 21.60 -13.66 -13.74
CA ALA A 14 22.45 -12.59 -13.23
C ALA A 14 22.57 -11.53 -14.33
N SER A 15 22.03 -10.33 -14.08
CA SER A 15 22.50 -9.02 -14.54
C SER A 15 21.30 -8.10 -14.73
N GLN A 16 21.18 -7.06 -13.90
CA GLN A 16 20.76 -5.71 -14.29
C GLN A 16 20.63 -4.81 -13.06
N TYR A 17 21.75 -4.47 -12.43
CA TYR A 17 21.86 -3.22 -11.67
C TYR A 17 23.25 -2.66 -11.93
N GLN A 18 23.38 -1.89 -13.01
CA GLN A 18 24.54 -1.03 -13.24
C GLN A 18 24.32 0.29 -12.50
N GLN A 19 25.29 0.61 -11.63
CA GLN A 19 25.47 1.93 -11.04
C GLN A 19 25.57 3.02 -12.11
N THR A 20 24.97 4.18 -11.85
CA THR A 20 25.47 5.45 -12.35
C THR A 20 25.57 6.47 -11.22
N GLN A 21 26.75 7.11 -11.18
CA GLN A 21 27.20 8.07 -10.20
C GLN A 21 26.58 9.46 -10.45
N ALA A 22 26.46 10.23 -9.37
CA ALA A 22 26.03 11.62 -9.35
C ALA A 22 27.07 12.59 -9.94
N VAL A 23 26.62 13.65 -10.63
CA VAL A 23 27.26 14.99 -10.62
C VAL A 23 26.19 16.08 -10.76
N SER A 24 26.28 17.06 -9.86
CA SER A 24 25.37 18.19 -9.64
C SER A 24 25.61 19.43 -10.52
N ASN A 25 24.63 20.34 -10.42
CA ASN A 25 24.69 21.82 -10.48
C ASN A 25 24.37 22.53 -11.80
N LYS A 26 23.32 23.37 -11.74
CA LYS A 26 23.37 24.82 -12.04
C LYS A 26 22.17 25.58 -11.45
N GLU A 27 22.48 26.67 -10.74
CA GLU A 27 21.62 27.77 -10.23
C GLU A 27 20.90 28.50 -11.42
N SER A 28 19.95 29.43 -11.33
CA SER A 28 19.51 30.38 -10.29
C SER A 28 18.22 31.12 -10.75
N THR A 29 17.35 31.46 -9.79
CA THR A 29 16.65 32.75 -9.60
C THR A 29 15.67 33.32 -10.65
N GLN A 30 14.40 33.53 -10.24
CA GLN A 30 13.79 34.87 -10.23
C GLN A 30 12.56 34.96 -9.30
N ALA A 31 12.54 36.05 -8.53
CA ALA A 31 11.56 36.39 -7.50
C ALA A 31 10.34 37.14 -8.06
N SER A 32 9.19 37.03 -7.39
CA SER A 32 8.17 38.09 -7.33
C SER A 32 7.28 37.93 -6.10
N THR A 33 7.11 39.03 -5.39
CA THR A 33 6.48 39.21 -4.08
C THR A 33 4.97 39.42 -4.22
N GLN A 34 4.13 38.79 -3.37
CA GLN A 34 2.95 39.44 -2.80
C GLN A 34 2.34 38.67 -1.61
N THR A 35 2.07 39.42 -0.55
CA THR A 35 1.39 39.13 0.72
C THR A 35 -0.07 38.69 0.54
N ASP A 36 -0.51 37.63 1.23
CA ASP A 36 -1.38 37.69 2.43
C ASP A 36 -2.04 36.33 2.76
N LYS A 37 -2.32 36.17 4.07
CA LYS A 37 -3.04 35.07 4.76
C LYS A 37 -2.26 33.78 5.04
N THR A 38 -1.73 33.75 6.26
CA THR A 38 -1.34 32.54 6.99
C THR A 38 -2.58 31.70 7.31
N GLU A 39 -3.11 30.99 6.33
CA GLU A 39 -3.69 29.68 6.62
C GLU A 39 -2.50 28.77 6.88
N GLN A 40 -2.45 28.22 8.08
CA GLN A 40 -1.47 27.22 8.48
C GLN A 40 -1.80 25.92 7.73
N SER A 41 -1.56 25.93 6.41
CA SER A 41 -1.42 24.73 5.60
C SER A 41 -0.21 24.00 6.18
N SER A 42 -0.48 22.99 6.99
CA SER A 42 0.50 21.96 7.27
C SER A 42 0.90 21.38 5.91
N ASN A 43 1.99 21.91 5.34
CA ASN A 43 2.68 21.37 4.17
C ASN A 43 3.35 20.03 4.52
N GLU A 44 2.67 19.16 5.26
CA GLU A 44 3.01 17.75 5.21
C GLU A 44 2.59 17.27 3.82
N PRO A 45 3.48 16.63 3.05
CA PRO A 45 3.08 15.96 1.82
C PRO A 45 1.93 15.02 2.19
N GLN A 46 0.75 15.31 1.64
CA GLN A 46 -0.46 14.57 1.96
C GLN A 46 -0.22 13.12 1.52
N ARG A 47 -0.04 12.23 2.50
CA ARG A 47 0.30 10.82 2.25
C ARG A 47 -0.75 10.21 1.34
N LYS A 48 -0.35 9.80 0.13
CA LYS A 48 -1.23 9.22 -0.86
C LYS A 48 -1.35 7.72 -0.64
N LEU A 49 -2.57 7.20 -0.52
CA LEU A 49 -2.80 5.77 -0.52
C LEU A 49 -2.73 5.22 -1.95
N ALA A 50 -2.21 4.01 -2.14
CA ALA A 50 -2.07 3.42 -3.48
C ALA A 50 -3.40 3.35 -4.24
N TRP A 51 -4.48 3.00 -3.53
CA TRP A 51 -5.82 2.91 -4.11
C TRP A 51 -6.42 4.27 -4.50
N GLU A 52 -5.92 5.40 -3.99
CA GLU A 52 -6.41 6.73 -4.39
C GLU A 52 -6.15 7.06 -5.86
N GLY A 53 -5.21 6.36 -6.51
CA GLY A 53 -5.01 6.45 -7.96
C GLY A 53 -6.24 6.07 -8.78
N PHE A 54 -7.22 5.38 -8.19
CA PHE A 54 -8.45 4.96 -8.86
C PHE A 54 -9.62 5.93 -8.73
N ARG A 55 -9.50 7.04 -7.98
CA ARG A 55 -10.62 7.97 -7.70
C ARG A 55 -11.32 8.45 -8.97
N GLU A 56 -10.57 8.93 -9.97
CA GLU A 56 -11.15 9.39 -11.24
C GLU A 56 -11.92 8.27 -11.96
N LYS A 57 -11.36 7.06 -11.97
CA LYS A 57 -12.00 5.92 -12.61
C LYS A 57 -13.28 5.50 -11.87
N VAL A 58 -13.26 5.52 -10.54
CA VAL A 58 -14.42 5.25 -9.67
C VAL A 58 -15.57 6.21 -9.94
N GLU A 59 -15.28 7.49 -10.15
CA GLU A 59 -16.31 8.49 -10.45
C GLU A 59 -16.90 8.33 -11.86
N SER A 60 -16.08 7.87 -12.81
CA SER A 60 -16.48 7.77 -14.22
C SER A 60 -17.13 6.44 -14.63
N ASP A 61 -16.89 5.35 -13.90
CA ASP A 61 -17.35 4.00 -14.25
C ASP A 61 -18.03 3.32 -13.05
N PRO A 62 -19.37 3.28 -13.02
CA PRO A 62 -20.13 2.65 -11.93
C PRO A 62 -19.85 1.16 -11.75
N SER A 63 -19.52 0.43 -12.82
CA SER A 63 -19.23 -1.02 -12.72
C SER A 63 -17.89 -1.22 -12.02
N PHE A 64 -16.90 -0.41 -12.40
CA PHE A 64 -15.61 -0.40 -11.71
C PHE A 64 -15.72 0.09 -10.28
N ALA A 65 -16.55 1.10 -10.00
CA ALA A 65 -16.82 1.59 -8.64
C ALA A 65 -17.36 0.47 -7.74
N ALA A 66 -18.31 -0.33 -8.24
CA ALA A 66 -18.85 -1.48 -7.50
C ALA A 66 -17.76 -2.52 -7.19
N GLU A 67 -16.98 -2.93 -8.20
CA GLU A 67 -15.90 -3.89 -8.04
C GLU A 67 -14.87 -3.42 -7.00
N ILE A 68 -14.40 -2.18 -7.14
CA ILE A 68 -13.31 -1.70 -6.29
C ILE A 68 -13.79 -1.36 -4.89
N ALA A 69 -15.02 -0.87 -4.70
CA ALA A 69 -15.61 -0.65 -3.38
C ALA A 69 -15.72 -1.97 -2.62
N GLU A 70 -16.15 -3.05 -3.28
CA GLU A 70 -16.16 -4.39 -2.69
C GLU A 70 -14.74 -4.86 -2.34
N ALA A 71 -13.79 -4.75 -3.28
CA ALA A 71 -12.40 -5.17 -3.06
C ALA A 71 -11.76 -4.47 -1.85
N VAL A 72 -11.86 -3.13 -1.77
CA VAL A 72 -11.26 -2.38 -0.65
C VAL A 72 -11.99 -2.60 0.68
N THR A 73 -13.21 -3.12 0.65
CA THR A 73 -13.99 -3.47 1.84
C THR A 73 -13.61 -4.84 2.38
N PHE A 74 -13.73 -5.86 1.53
CA PHE A 74 -13.79 -7.25 1.97
C PHE A 74 -12.45 -7.97 1.90
N ILE A 75 -11.47 -7.46 1.13
CA ILE A 75 -10.14 -8.07 1.09
C ILE A 75 -9.36 -7.66 2.35
N PRO A 76 -8.96 -8.61 3.21
CA PRO A 76 -8.13 -8.31 4.36
C PRO A 76 -6.75 -7.83 3.94
N ASN A 77 -6.17 -6.89 4.68
CA ASN A 77 -4.79 -6.49 4.45
C ASN A 77 -3.85 -7.63 4.81
N LYS A 78 -2.69 -7.67 4.14
CA LYS A 78 -1.59 -8.58 4.47
C LYS A 78 -0.35 -7.80 4.81
N MET A 79 0.45 -8.37 5.71
CA MET A 79 1.70 -7.76 6.13
C MET A 79 2.69 -7.77 4.96
N MET A 80 3.21 -6.60 4.61
CA MET A 80 4.36 -6.45 3.76
C MET A 80 5.62 -6.78 4.58
N ILE A 81 6.37 -7.77 4.11
CA ILE A 81 7.52 -8.32 4.83
C ILE A 81 8.80 -7.97 4.09
N ASN A 82 9.78 -7.41 4.80
CA ASN A 82 11.13 -7.19 4.27
C ASN A 82 11.97 -8.46 4.41
N LEU A 83 12.26 -9.12 3.30
CA LEU A 83 13.05 -10.35 3.29
C LEU A 83 14.53 -10.11 3.68
N ASN A 84 15.04 -8.88 3.61
CA ASN A 84 16.39 -8.57 4.09
C ASN A 84 16.50 -8.62 5.62
N GLU A 85 15.37 -8.60 6.32
CA GLU A 85 15.28 -8.77 7.78
C GLU A 85 15.00 -10.22 8.18
N ALA A 86 14.90 -11.14 7.21
CA ALA A 86 14.69 -12.54 7.50
C ALA A 86 15.91 -13.12 8.24
N PRO A 87 15.69 -13.87 9.33
CA PRO A 87 16.77 -14.57 10.01
C PRO A 87 17.46 -15.59 9.09
N PRO A 88 18.71 -15.98 9.40
CA PRO A 88 19.38 -17.06 8.70
C PRO A 88 18.54 -18.34 8.66
N LEU A 89 18.48 -19.01 7.51
CA LEU A 89 17.65 -20.20 7.31
C LEU A 89 18.03 -21.40 8.20
N ASN A 90 19.24 -21.39 8.79
CA ASN A 90 19.70 -22.42 9.72
C ASN A 90 19.22 -22.19 11.16
N ASP A 91 18.61 -21.04 11.47
CA ASP A 91 18.00 -20.75 12.77
C ASP A 91 16.47 -20.86 12.65
N VAL A 92 15.97 -22.08 12.81
CA VAL A 92 14.54 -22.41 12.65
C VAL A 92 13.68 -21.68 13.68
N GLU A 93 14.17 -21.48 14.90
CA GLU A 93 13.41 -20.80 15.95
C GLU A 93 13.25 -19.30 15.63
N ALA A 94 14.35 -18.64 15.26
CA ALA A 94 14.30 -17.24 14.85
C ALA A 94 13.42 -17.05 13.61
N PHE A 95 13.54 -17.92 12.62
CA PHE A 95 12.73 -17.84 11.39
C PHE A 95 11.24 -18.06 11.68
N THR A 96 10.88 -19.01 12.54
CA THR A 96 9.49 -19.25 12.96
C THR A 96 8.90 -18.03 13.65
N LYS A 97 9.64 -17.43 14.58
CA LYS A 97 9.22 -16.20 15.28
C LYS A 97 9.11 -14.99 14.35
N TRP A 98 9.98 -14.90 13.35
CA TRP A 98 9.91 -13.84 12.35
C TRP A 98 8.67 -14.01 11.46
N ALA A 99 8.37 -15.24 11.03
CA ALA A 99 7.18 -15.55 10.25
C ALA A 99 5.89 -15.31 11.04
N SER A 100 5.85 -15.63 12.34
CA SER A 100 4.64 -15.47 13.17
C SER A 100 4.18 -14.01 13.32
N LYS A 101 5.01 -13.02 12.97
CA LYS A 101 4.61 -11.61 12.92
C LYS A 101 3.45 -11.38 11.93
N SER A 102 3.37 -12.15 10.84
CA SER A 102 2.25 -12.05 9.90
C SER A 102 0.93 -12.49 10.54
N ASP A 103 0.97 -13.49 11.42
CA ASP A 103 -0.23 -14.02 12.09
C ASP A 103 -0.77 -13.02 13.12
N GLU A 104 0.11 -12.26 13.78
CA GLU A 104 -0.28 -11.17 14.65
C GLU A 104 -0.91 -10.03 13.84
N PHE A 105 -0.28 -9.64 12.73
CA PHE A 105 -0.84 -8.62 11.85
C PHE A 105 -2.19 -9.05 11.24
N ASP A 106 -2.37 -10.32 10.89
CA ASP A 106 -3.62 -10.84 10.36
C ASP A 106 -4.80 -10.63 11.32
N LYS A 107 -4.57 -10.66 12.64
CA LYS A 107 -5.59 -10.36 13.65
C LYS A 107 -5.95 -8.88 13.66
N GLU A 108 -4.96 -7.99 13.57
CA GLU A 108 -5.20 -6.54 13.44
C GLU A 108 -5.95 -6.23 12.14
N ALA A 109 -5.55 -6.87 11.04
CA ALA A 109 -6.16 -6.71 9.74
C ALA A 109 -7.61 -7.22 9.70
N ALA A 110 -7.94 -8.27 10.45
CA ALA A 110 -9.32 -8.73 10.60
C ALA A 110 -10.22 -7.65 11.21
N VAL A 111 -9.78 -6.99 12.29
CA VAL A 111 -10.52 -5.89 12.94
C VAL A 111 -10.74 -4.72 11.98
N VAL A 112 -9.70 -4.31 11.26
CA VAL A 112 -9.82 -3.23 10.26
C VAL A 112 -10.75 -3.64 9.11
N THR A 113 -10.79 -4.93 8.75
CA THR A 113 -11.71 -5.45 7.73
C THR A 113 -13.15 -5.40 8.22
N GLU A 114 -13.41 -5.81 9.46
CA GLU A 114 -14.75 -5.71 10.06
C GLU A 114 -15.24 -4.25 10.09
N GLN A 115 -14.39 -3.30 10.47
CA GLN A 115 -14.73 -1.87 10.45
C GLN A 115 -15.07 -1.36 9.03
N ARG A 116 -14.34 -1.82 8.01
CA ARG A 116 -14.66 -1.49 6.61
C ARG A 116 -16.01 -2.08 6.18
N ILE A 117 -16.29 -3.33 6.56
CA ILE A 117 -17.57 -3.99 6.29
C ILE A 117 -18.73 -3.26 6.95
N GLU A 118 -18.55 -2.79 8.20
CA GLU A 118 -19.56 -1.99 8.90
C GLU A 118 -19.85 -0.67 8.17
N ILE A 119 -18.80 0.04 7.71
CA ILE A 119 -18.94 1.26 6.91
C ILE A 119 -19.72 0.96 5.61
N TYR A 120 -19.30 -0.08 4.88
CA TYR A 120 -19.93 -0.49 3.63
C TYR A 120 -21.42 -0.78 3.82
N ASN A 121 -21.76 -1.68 4.75
CA ASN A 121 -23.15 -2.09 4.99
C ASN A 121 -24.02 -0.93 5.45
N LYS A 122 -23.51 -0.08 6.35
CA LYS A 122 -24.22 1.13 6.79
C LYS A 122 -24.55 2.03 5.60
N MET A 123 -23.56 2.34 4.77
CA MET A 123 -23.74 3.24 3.62
C MET A 123 -24.64 2.64 2.53
N LYS A 124 -24.55 1.34 2.25
CA LYS A 124 -25.50 0.67 1.34
C LYS A 124 -26.94 0.78 1.85
N ASN A 125 -27.16 0.61 3.16
CA ASN A 125 -28.48 0.77 3.77
C ASN A 125 -28.99 2.23 3.72
N GLU A 126 -28.09 3.20 3.74
CA GLU A 126 -28.41 4.64 3.59
C GLU A 126 -28.60 5.06 2.12
N GLY A 127 -28.41 4.14 1.15
CA GLY A 127 -28.60 4.40 -0.27
C GLY A 127 -27.40 5.07 -0.97
N ALA A 128 -26.22 5.02 -0.35
CA ALA A 128 -25.00 5.55 -0.96
C ALA A 128 -24.60 4.76 -2.22
N THR A 129 -23.99 5.48 -3.16
CA THR A 129 -23.35 4.90 -4.35
C THR A 129 -22.05 4.19 -3.99
N ASP A 130 -21.63 3.24 -4.83
CA ASP A 130 -20.37 2.51 -4.59
C ASP A 130 -19.14 3.43 -4.65
N ALA A 131 -19.21 4.53 -5.41
CA ALA A 131 -18.18 5.57 -5.45
C ALA A 131 -18.07 6.32 -4.11
N GLU A 132 -19.19 6.69 -3.49
CA GLU A 132 -19.21 7.31 -2.16
C GLU A 132 -18.65 6.36 -1.10
N ILE A 133 -19.00 5.08 -1.19
CA ILE A 133 -18.50 4.05 -0.27
C ILE A 133 -17.00 3.87 -0.41
N PHE A 134 -16.49 3.75 -1.64
CA PHE A 134 -15.06 3.69 -1.91
C PHE A 134 -14.33 4.89 -1.28
N ASN A 135 -14.81 6.11 -1.55
CA ASN A 135 -14.21 7.33 -1.01
C ASN A 135 -14.21 7.33 0.52
N ARG A 136 -15.31 6.89 1.15
CA ARG A 136 -15.41 6.82 2.61
C ARG A 136 -14.43 5.81 3.21
N ILE A 137 -14.21 4.68 2.55
CA ILE A 137 -13.23 3.67 2.97
C ILE A 137 -11.81 4.20 2.79
N MET A 138 -11.52 4.96 1.73
CA MET A 138 -10.21 5.61 1.56
C MET A 138 -9.95 6.59 2.70
N ASP A 139 -10.95 7.38 3.10
CA ASP A 139 -10.82 8.31 4.21
C ASP A 139 -10.62 7.59 5.56
N PHE A 140 -11.31 6.48 5.77
CA PHE A 140 -11.09 5.59 6.90
C PHE A 140 -9.65 5.02 6.91
N ASN A 141 -9.19 4.47 5.78
CA ASN A 141 -7.85 3.91 5.66
C ASN A 141 -6.76 4.96 5.91
N ARG A 142 -6.98 6.22 5.48
CA ARG A 142 -6.05 7.32 5.73
C ARG A 142 -5.93 7.68 7.20
N ALA A 143 -7.00 7.48 7.97
CA ALA A 143 -7.06 7.74 9.41
C ALA A 143 -6.45 6.61 10.27
N LEU A 144 -6.11 5.45 9.67
CA LEU A 144 -5.45 4.36 10.39
C LEU A 144 -4.06 4.79 10.89
N PRO A 145 -3.51 4.16 11.94
CA PRO A 145 -2.15 4.41 12.39
C PRO A 145 -1.12 4.26 11.25
N LEU A 146 -0.12 5.14 11.20
CA LEU A 146 0.88 5.12 10.13
C LEU A 146 1.66 3.81 10.08
N ASP A 147 1.99 3.23 11.25
CA ASP A 147 2.70 1.96 11.32
C ASP A 147 1.89 0.82 10.70
N TYR A 148 0.57 0.82 10.90
CA TYR A 148 -0.36 -0.10 10.26
C TYR A 148 -0.40 0.12 8.75
N GLN A 149 -0.51 1.37 8.29
CA GLN A 149 -0.52 1.69 6.84
C GLN A 149 0.76 1.21 6.14
N VAL A 150 1.92 1.36 6.78
CA VAL A 150 3.21 0.87 6.28
C VAL A 150 3.24 -0.66 6.25
N LYS A 151 2.87 -1.32 7.36
CA LYS A 151 2.81 -2.79 7.44
C LYS A 151 1.84 -3.37 6.41
N ALA A 152 0.73 -2.69 6.13
CA ALA A 152 -0.28 -3.12 5.17
C ALA A 152 0.09 -2.83 3.70
N GLY A 153 1.20 -2.13 3.44
CA GLY A 153 1.58 -1.71 2.09
C GLY A 153 0.57 -0.74 1.45
N MET A 154 -0.11 0.09 2.25
CA MET A 154 -1.17 0.98 1.77
C MET A 154 -0.66 2.24 1.09
N LEU A 155 0.58 2.64 1.37
CA LEU A 155 1.16 3.89 0.86
C LEU A 155 1.52 3.74 -0.62
N ALA A 156 1.21 4.77 -1.41
CA ALA A 156 1.71 4.85 -2.77
C ALA A 156 3.24 4.94 -2.75
N VAL A 157 3.89 4.15 -3.61
CA VAL A 157 5.32 4.30 -3.87
C VAL A 157 5.46 5.37 -4.95
N ASP A 158 6.17 6.46 -4.66
CA ASP A 158 6.57 7.40 -5.71
C ASP A 158 7.53 6.67 -6.66
N THR A 159 7.01 6.18 -7.78
CA THR A 159 7.83 5.84 -8.92
C THR A 159 8.34 7.17 -9.48
N HIS A 160 9.66 7.40 -9.39
CA HIS A 160 10.43 8.59 -9.78
C HIS A 160 10.85 9.49 -8.59
N ALA A 161 11.95 9.10 -7.96
CA ALA A 161 12.86 10.00 -7.24
C ALA A 161 14.25 9.91 -7.88
#